data_AF-A0A952PM72-F1
#
_entry.id   AF-A0A952PM72-F1
#
_cell.length_a   1.000
_cell.length_b   1.000
_cell.length_c   1.000
_cell.angle_alpha   90.00
_cell.angle_beta   90.00
_cell.angle_gamma   90.00
#
_symmetry.space_group_name_H-M   'P 1'
#
loop_
_entity.id
_entity.type
_entity.pdbx_description
1 polymer ?
#
loop_
_entity_poly.entity_id
_entity_poly.type
_entity_poly.pdbx_seq_one_letter_code
_entity_poly.pdbx_strand_id
1 'polypeptide(L)'
;MRRDADIQVQRISRAIEKVLRSDGWINGIKVYDRRHLRKIAESMARKASEPSRFVNQGFHNTSVTQCLLRQLLETHPAYVMEMIASLVTSGKASVGQGKRGKLVSIDQKSLALDLEARWATDDNTSGSGLRDPVGQLFDLLVAQAHWDEFSSNDLKFVYTQDPKPRPGITGERLVKVYVKGDNSIEVAYEGPNLNVQDTFNLARMFDETPNAVIAHSSVVDSLQEPSITDADQLSSAISGYSNATGRPPMLLVFAGLLPGGSGSSRGYDLHAVTALNFDDTYFLESRWGQSVDLALNGLSGEELISAMRLPERTSEGDEDYHDSAPPYMRTIDPAYPVPRYARAPQILAMQKEHDQIAGLEKNAQSNPAVQAQEKYFEELEKWEARRAEHQAIFGDDLPFTVPAPAPPSTQPS
;
A
#
# COMPACT_ATOMS: atom_id res chain seq x y z
N MET A 1 -13.56 -23.02 -12.04
CA MET A 1 -13.62 -22.62 -10.62
C MET A 1 -12.63 -23.36 -9.72
N ARG A 2 -12.75 -24.66 -9.38
CA ARG A 2 -11.74 -25.31 -8.50
C ARG A 2 -10.31 -25.32 -9.08
N ARG A 3 -10.16 -25.61 -10.38
CA ARG A 3 -8.85 -25.60 -11.06
C ARG A 3 -8.19 -24.21 -11.12
N ASP A 4 -8.97 -23.13 -11.19
CA ASP A 4 -8.44 -21.77 -11.30
C ASP A 4 -7.91 -21.26 -9.95
N ALA A 5 -8.58 -21.64 -8.85
CA ALA A 5 -8.14 -21.34 -7.50
C ALA A 5 -6.82 -22.06 -7.18
N ASP A 6 -6.69 -23.34 -7.51
CA ASP A 6 -5.46 -24.12 -7.30
C ASP A 6 -4.26 -23.52 -8.07
N ILE A 7 -4.49 -22.97 -9.27
CA ILE A 7 -3.45 -22.29 -10.07
C ILE A 7 -3.02 -20.96 -9.43
N GLN A 8 -3.98 -20.14 -8.95
CA GLN A 8 -3.66 -18.88 -8.26
C GLN A 8 -2.82 -19.14 -7.01
N VAL A 9 -3.22 -20.12 -6.22
CA VAL A 9 -2.53 -20.53 -4.99
C VAL A 9 -1.08 -20.96 -5.27
N GLN A 10 -0.86 -21.83 -6.26
CA GLN A 10 0.50 -22.25 -6.64
C GLN A 10 1.37 -21.07 -7.09
N ARG A 11 0.80 -20.12 -7.84
CA ARG A 11 1.52 -18.93 -8.30
C ARG A 11 1.90 -18.02 -7.15
N ILE A 12 0.98 -17.80 -6.20
CA ILE A 12 1.25 -17.04 -4.96
C ILE A 12 2.39 -17.70 -4.18
N SER A 13 2.30 -19.01 -3.93
CA SER A 13 3.33 -19.78 -3.22
C SER A 13 4.72 -19.64 -3.88
N ARG A 14 4.80 -19.78 -5.21
CA ARG A 14 6.06 -19.59 -5.96
C ARG A 14 6.59 -18.16 -5.86
N ALA A 15 5.72 -17.15 -5.87
CA ALA A 15 6.13 -15.76 -5.71
C ALA A 15 6.71 -15.49 -4.33
N ILE A 16 6.06 -16.00 -3.27
CA ILE A 16 6.56 -15.91 -1.89
C ILE A 16 7.89 -16.65 -1.75
N GLU A 17 8.00 -17.86 -2.28
CA GLU A 17 9.24 -18.63 -2.26
C GLU A 17 10.37 -17.91 -2.99
N LYS A 18 10.07 -17.27 -4.13
CA LYS A 18 11.04 -16.45 -4.87
C LYS A 18 11.59 -15.31 -4.02
N VAL A 19 10.74 -14.64 -3.23
CA VAL A 19 11.19 -13.61 -2.26
C VAL A 19 12.06 -14.22 -1.17
N LEU A 20 11.62 -15.30 -0.54
CA LEU A 20 12.37 -15.95 0.54
C LEU A 20 13.74 -16.47 0.09
N ARG A 21 13.86 -16.93 -1.16
CA ARG A 21 15.11 -17.42 -1.74
C ARG A 21 16.04 -16.32 -2.25
N SER A 22 15.55 -15.08 -2.40
CA SER A 22 16.36 -13.94 -2.80
C SER A 22 17.56 -13.77 -1.87
N ASP A 23 18.69 -13.33 -2.40
CA ASP A 23 19.82 -12.89 -1.59
C ASP A 23 19.68 -11.42 -1.17
N GLY A 24 18.59 -10.73 -1.55
CA GLY A 24 18.27 -9.34 -1.22
C GLY A 24 19.16 -8.30 -1.91
N TRP A 25 19.97 -8.71 -2.90
CA TRP A 25 20.75 -7.80 -3.74
C TRP A 25 19.94 -7.39 -4.97
N ILE A 26 19.96 -6.10 -5.28
CA ILE A 26 19.32 -5.53 -6.47
C ILE A 26 20.36 -4.64 -7.13
N ASN A 27 20.65 -4.90 -8.41
CA ASN A 27 21.61 -4.14 -9.23
C ASN A 27 22.95 -3.82 -8.51
N GLY A 28 23.48 -4.79 -7.75
CA GLY A 28 24.76 -4.65 -7.05
C GLY A 28 24.69 -3.91 -5.71
N ILE A 29 23.50 -3.62 -5.19
CA ILE A 29 23.30 -3.07 -3.84
C ILE A 29 22.48 -4.04 -2.99
N LYS A 30 22.91 -4.25 -1.75
CA LYS A 30 22.16 -4.99 -0.74
C LYS A 30 21.03 -4.12 -0.21
N VAL A 31 19.79 -4.41 -0.59
CA VAL A 31 18.58 -3.67 -0.15
C VAL A 31 17.91 -4.37 1.01
N TYR A 32 17.80 -5.71 0.95
CA TYR A 32 17.10 -6.50 1.95
C TYR A 32 18.02 -7.48 2.66
N ASP A 33 17.95 -7.55 3.98
CA ASP A 33 18.48 -8.68 4.72
C ASP A 33 17.43 -9.81 4.78
N ARG A 34 17.77 -10.92 5.45
CA ARG A 34 16.85 -12.07 5.59
C ARG A 34 15.58 -11.71 6.37
N ARG A 35 15.66 -10.82 7.36
CA ARG A 35 14.51 -10.37 8.15
C ARG A 35 13.55 -9.57 7.29
N HIS A 36 14.05 -8.65 6.47
CA HIS A 36 13.23 -7.89 5.52
C HIS A 36 12.52 -8.81 4.52
N LEU A 37 13.24 -9.76 3.91
CA LEU A 37 12.63 -10.72 2.97
C LEU A 37 11.54 -11.57 3.63
N ARG A 38 11.73 -11.95 4.90
CA ARG A 38 10.71 -12.66 5.69
C ARG A 38 9.48 -11.80 5.93
N LYS A 39 9.64 -10.55 6.38
CA LYS A 39 8.52 -9.62 6.60
C LYS A 39 7.72 -9.36 5.32
N ILE A 40 8.40 -9.23 4.18
CA ILE A 40 7.74 -9.11 2.88
C ILE A 40 6.93 -10.38 2.57
N ALA A 41 7.51 -11.57 2.73
CA ALA A 41 6.83 -12.84 2.49
C ALA A 41 5.60 -13.06 3.39
N GLU A 42 5.69 -12.70 4.68
CA GLU A 42 4.58 -12.76 5.62
C GLU A 42 3.46 -11.79 5.23
N SER A 43 3.82 -10.55 4.87
CA SER A 43 2.88 -9.54 4.35
C SER A 43 2.19 -10.00 3.06
N MET A 44 2.93 -10.63 2.14
CA MET A 44 2.39 -11.25 0.92
C MET A 44 1.33 -12.31 1.27
N ALA A 45 1.64 -13.23 2.18
CA ALA A 45 0.71 -14.28 2.60
C ALA A 45 -0.55 -13.71 3.27
N ARG A 46 -0.39 -12.79 4.23
CA ARG A 46 -1.51 -12.14 4.95
C ARG A 46 -2.44 -11.43 3.97
N LYS A 47 -1.90 -10.56 3.11
CA LYS A 47 -2.69 -9.81 2.12
C LYS A 47 -3.38 -10.68 1.09
N ALA A 48 -2.71 -11.74 0.62
CA ALA A 48 -3.35 -12.67 -0.30
C ALA A 48 -4.54 -13.37 0.37
N SER A 49 -4.42 -13.70 1.66
CA SER A 49 -5.43 -14.45 2.42
C SER A 49 -6.65 -13.63 2.82
N GLU A 50 -6.44 -12.40 3.28
CA GLU A 50 -7.50 -11.56 3.80
C GLU A 50 -7.23 -10.08 3.46
N PRO A 51 -7.35 -9.68 2.18
CA PRO A 51 -6.97 -8.34 1.78
C PRO A 51 -7.83 -7.23 2.44
N SER A 52 -9.07 -7.50 2.84
CA SER A 52 -9.93 -6.56 3.61
C SER A 52 -9.34 -6.21 4.97
N ARG A 53 -8.53 -7.10 5.51
CA ARG A 53 -7.92 -6.96 6.83
C ARG A 53 -6.51 -6.41 6.77
N PHE A 54 -5.76 -6.71 5.73
CA PHE A 54 -4.33 -6.45 5.70
C PHE A 54 -3.92 -5.39 4.68
N VAL A 55 -4.83 -4.85 3.88
CA VAL A 55 -4.57 -3.67 3.05
C VAL A 55 -4.92 -2.41 3.83
N ASN A 56 -3.90 -1.62 4.17
CA ASN A 56 -4.03 -0.36 4.90
C ASN A 56 -3.10 0.68 4.29
N GLN A 57 -3.46 1.96 4.36
CA GLN A 57 -2.58 3.06 3.93
C GLN A 57 -1.60 3.51 5.01
N GLY A 58 -1.88 3.22 6.27
CA GLY A 58 -1.01 3.67 7.34
C GLY A 58 -0.96 5.20 7.45
N PHE A 59 0.22 5.74 7.80
CA PHE A 59 0.43 7.19 7.92
C PHE A 59 0.70 7.90 6.59
N HIS A 60 0.50 7.21 5.46
CA HIS A 60 0.87 7.68 4.13
C HIS A 60 -0.33 8.20 3.32
N ASN A 61 -0.05 9.12 2.39
CA ASN A 61 -1.05 9.64 1.45
C ASN A 61 -1.25 8.69 0.25
N THR A 62 -1.53 7.41 0.53
CA THR A 62 -1.54 6.33 -0.47
C THR A 62 -2.90 5.64 -0.59
N SER A 63 -3.97 6.30 -0.16
CA SER A 63 -5.35 5.79 -0.23
C SER A 63 -5.73 5.23 -1.59
N VAL A 64 -5.39 5.94 -2.68
CA VAL A 64 -5.65 5.52 -4.06
C VAL A 64 -4.94 4.21 -4.39
N THR A 65 -3.63 4.14 -4.15
CA THR A 65 -2.83 2.96 -4.50
C THR A 65 -3.17 1.76 -3.62
N GLN A 66 -3.54 1.97 -2.36
CA GLN A 66 -4.02 0.89 -1.49
C GLN A 66 -5.42 0.40 -1.88
N CYS A 67 -6.33 1.27 -2.30
CA CYS A 67 -7.61 0.85 -2.87
C CYS A 67 -7.41 0.02 -4.16
N LEU A 68 -6.46 0.41 -5.02
CA LEU A 68 -6.09 -0.38 -6.20
C LEU A 68 -5.48 -1.73 -5.82
N LEU A 69 -4.58 -1.75 -4.84
CA LEU A 69 -3.99 -2.99 -4.31
C LEU A 69 -5.09 -3.93 -3.82
N ARG A 70 -6.05 -3.40 -3.05
CA ARG A 70 -7.20 -4.13 -2.55
C ARG A 70 -8.00 -4.77 -3.69
N GLN A 71 -8.42 -3.98 -4.68
CA GLN A 71 -9.17 -4.45 -5.85
C GLN A 71 -8.43 -5.55 -6.62
N LEU A 72 -7.11 -5.39 -6.80
CA LEU A 72 -6.28 -6.38 -7.50
C LEU A 72 -6.07 -7.66 -6.69
N LEU A 73 -5.89 -7.57 -5.37
CA LEU A 73 -5.74 -8.75 -4.52
C LEU A 73 -7.01 -9.58 -4.46
N GLU A 74 -8.19 -8.97 -4.59
CA GLU A 74 -9.44 -9.71 -4.63
C GLU A 74 -9.60 -10.56 -5.90
N THR A 75 -8.87 -10.25 -6.97
CA THR A 75 -9.19 -10.77 -8.31
C THR A 75 -8.03 -11.45 -8.99
N HIS A 76 -6.85 -10.88 -8.84
CA HIS A 76 -5.60 -11.36 -9.38
C HIS A 76 -4.52 -11.37 -8.28
N PRO A 77 -4.74 -12.04 -7.14
CA PRO A 77 -3.77 -12.05 -6.05
C PRO A 77 -2.41 -12.59 -6.51
N ALA A 78 -2.38 -13.64 -7.36
CA ALA A 78 -1.13 -14.14 -7.91
C ALA A 78 -0.37 -13.10 -8.74
N TYR A 79 -1.08 -12.29 -9.53
CA TYR A 79 -0.47 -11.24 -10.34
C TYR A 79 0.20 -10.19 -9.44
N VAL A 80 -0.48 -9.74 -8.39
CA VAL A 80 0.10 -8.83 -7.39
C VAL A 80 1.34 -9.44 -6.75
N MET A 81 1.25 -10.69 -6.29
CA MET A 81 2.38 -11.36 -5.63
C MET A 81 3.58 -11.54 -6.58
N GLU A 82 3.34 -11.87 -7.84
CA GLU A 82 4.39 -11.98 -8.86
C GLU A 82 5.04 -10.62 -9.17
N MET A 83 4.25 -9.54 -9.25
CA MET A 83 4.78 -8.18 -9.40
C MET A 83 5.70 -7.83 -8.24
N ILE A 84 5.24 -8.03 -7.00
CA ILE A 84 6.02 -7.75 -5.79
C ILE A 84 7.28 -8.62 -5.75
N ALA A 85 7.18 -9.92 -6.02
CA ALA A 85 8.33 -10.81 -6.05
C ALA A 85 9.34 -10.41 -7.14
N SER A 86 8.88 -9.95 -8.31
CA SER A 86 9.75 -9.41 -9.36
C SER A 86 10.46 -8.14 -8.89
N LEU A 87 9.72 -7.23 -8.25
CA LEU A 87 10.28 -5.98 -7.74
C LEU A 87 11.35 -6.23 -6.68
N VAL A 88 11.07 -7.11 -5.72
CA VAL A 88 11.99 -7.47 -4.62
C VAL A 88 13.26 -8.16 -5.13
N THR A 89 13.17 -8.91 -6.23
CA THR A 89 14.32 -9.68 -6.76
C THR A 89 15.12 -8.99 -7.85
N SER A 90 14.58 -7.93 -8.48
CA SER A 90 15.23 -7.29 -9.63
C SER A 90 15.15 -5.77 -9.64
N GLY A 91 14.40 -5.16 -8.73
CA GLY A 91 14.06 -3.73 -8.76
C GLY A 91 13.11 -3.34 -9.88
N LYS A 92 12.51 -4.32 -10.58
CA LYS A 92 11.64 -4.09 -11.73
C LYS A 92 10.42 -5.02 -11.73
N ALA A 93 9.29 -4.53 -12.21
CA ALA A 93 8.08 -5.33 -12.38
C ALA A 93 7.24 -4.84 -13.57
N SER A 94 6.46 -5.76 -14.15
CA SER A 94 5.53 -5.41 -15.23
C SER A 94 4.21 -4.94 -14.64
N VAL A 95 3.80 -3.71 -14.98
CA VAL A 95 2.56 -3.07 -14.53
C VAL A 95 1.55 -3.02 -15.67
N GLY A 96 0.28 -3.31 -15.37
CA GLY A 96 -0.80 -3.46 -16.35
C GLY A 96 -0.90 -4.87 -16.94
N GLN A 97 -2.06 -5.20 -17.50
CA GLN A 97 -2.34 -6.51 -18.11
C GLN A 97 -2.23 -6.49 -19.65
N GLY A 98 -1.89 -7.65 -20.24
CA GLY A 98 -1.87 -7.85 -21.69
C GLY A 98 -0.91 -6.92 -22.45
N LYS A 99 -1.38 -6.35 -23.57
CA LYS A 99 -0.58 -5.45 -24.43
C LYS A 99 -0.25 -4.09 -23.79
N ARG A 100 -0.86 -3.78 -22.64
CA ARG A 100 -0.60 -2.56 -21.86
C ARG A 100 0.48 -2.75 -20.80
N GLY A 101 0.98 -3.98 -20.62
CA GLY A 101 2.05 -4.29 -19.68
C GLY A 101 3.31 -3.47 -19.97
N LYS A 102 3.70 -2.61 -19.03
CA LYS A 102 4.93 -1.80 -19.08
C LYS A 102 5.89 -2.29 -18.01
N LEU A 103 7.16 -2.48 -18.39
CA LEU A 103 8.21 -2.76 -17.41
C LEU A 103 8.58 -1.46 -16.69
N VAL A 104 8.32 -1.43 -15.39
CA VAL A 104 8.63 -0.30 -14.50
C VAL A 104 9.84 -0.66 -13.67
N SER A 105 10.75 0.31 -13.49
CA SER A 105 11.96 0.16 -12.68
C SER A 105 11.90 1.15 -11.53
N ILE A 106 12.14 0.67 -10.32
CA ILE A 106 12.15 1.52 -9.12
C ILE A 106 13.59 1.83 -8.74
N ASP A 107 13.80 3.04 -8.24
CA ASP A 107 15.07 3.39 -7.61
C ASP A 107 15.35 2.43 -6.44
N GLN A 108 16.50 1.77 -6.50
CA GLN A 108 16.85 0.71 -5.57
C GLN A 108 16.98 1.16 -4.12
N LYS A 109 17.30 2.44 -3.86
CA LYS A 109 17.36 2.98 -2.49
C LYS A 109 15.96 3.15 -1.92
N SER A 110 15.01 3.51 -2.77
CA SER A 110 13.60 3.68 -2.42
C SER A 110 12.90 2.38 -2.07
N LEU A 111 13.46 1.24 -2.49
CA LEU A 111 12.95 -0.10 -2.14
C LEU A 111 13.24 -0.50 -0.67
N ALA A 112 14.12 0.21 0.04
CA ALA A 112 14.35 -0.07 1.44
C ALA A 112 13.07 0.18 2.25
N LEU A 113 12.73 -0.75 3.14
CA LEU A 113 11.52 -0.65 3.96
C LEU A 113 11.67 0.51 4.95
N ASP A 114 10.64 1.37 5.00
CA ASP A 114 10.58 2.43 6.00
C ASP A 114 10.31 1.86 7.40
N LEU A 115 10.22 2.74 8.40
CA LEU A 115 9.99 2.33 9.78
C LEU A 115 8.59 1.71 9.98
N GLU A 116 7.57 2.27 9.34
CA GLU A 116 6.19 1.81 9.45
C GLU A 116 6.02 0.41 8.87
N ALA A 117 6.49 0.20 7.64
CA ALA A 117 6.48 -1.08 6.94
C ALA A 117 7.24 -2.16 7.72
N ARG A 118 8.33 -1.79 8.40
CA ARG A 118 9.06 -2.72 9.27
C ARG A 118 8.24 -3.13 10.49
N TRP A 119 7.47 -2.23 11.10
CA TRP A 119 6.68 -2.54 12.30
C TRP A 119 5.35 -3.22 12.00
N ALA A 120 4.77 -3.03 10.82
CA ALA A 120 3.44 -3.55 10.50
C ALA A 120 3.29 -5.08 10.63
N THR A 121 4.40 -5.82 10.53
CA THR A 121 4.40 -7.29 10.68
C THR A 121 4.78 -7.76 12.08
N ASP A 122 5.24 -6.87 12.96
CA ASP A 122 5.63 -7.22 14.33
C ASP A 122 4.39 -7.56 15.17
N ASP A 123 4.47 -8.57 16.04
CA ASP A 123 3.32 -9.11 16.77
C ASP A 123 2.57 -8.05 17.60
N ASN A 124 3.32 -7.12 18.21
CA ASN A 124 2.79 -6.06 19.08
C ASN A 124 2.00 -4.96 18.33
N THR A 125 2.20 -4.85 17.03
CA THR A 125 1.60 -3.83 16.14
C THR A 125 0.80 -4.47 15.00
N SER A 126 0.71 -5.81 14.98
CA SER A 126 -0.04 -6.54 13.98
C SER A 126 -1.53 -6.18 14.06
N GLY A 127 -2.07 -5.62 12.97
CA GLY A 127 -3.47 -5.20 12.91
C GLY A 127 -3.76 -3.78 13.42
N SER A 128 -2.75 -2.97 13.76
CA SER A 128 -2.93 -1.56 14.11
C SER A 128 -3.09 -0.63 12.90
N GLY A 129 -3.55 -1.15 11.77
CA GLY A 129 -3.79 -0.38 10.54
C GLY A 129 -2.53 0.18 9.86
N LEU A 130 -1.33 -0.25 10.25
CA LEU A 130 -0.08 0.20 9.63
C LEU A 130 0.04 -0.29 8.19
N ARG A 131 0.71 0.51 7.37
CA ARG A 131 1.14 0.12 6.02
C ARG A 131 2.29 -0.86 6.13
N ASP A 132 2.16 -2.00 5.47
CA ASP A 132 3.13 -3.08 5.52
C ASP A 132 4.08 -3.08 4.30
N PRO A 133 5.10 -3.96 4.26
CA PRO A 133 6.10 -3.96 3.19
C PRO A 133 5.50 -4.13 1.79
N VAL A 134 4.49 -4.98 1.62
CA VAL A 134 3.84 -5.15 0.32
C VAL A 134 3.07 -3.89 -0.07
N GLY A 135 2.41 -3.23 0.87
CA GLY A 135 1.74 -1.95 0.64
C GLY A 135 2.73 -0.89 0.12
N GLN A 136 3.84 -0.70 0.82
CA GLN A 136 4.91 0.23 0.42
C GLN A 136 5.45 -0.08 -0.99
N LEU A 137 5.80 -1.35 -1.24
CA LEU A 137 6.35 -1.77 -2.53
C LEU A 137 5.37 -1.60 -3.68
N PHE A 138 4.08 -1.83 -3.42
CA PHE A 138 3.04 -1.58 -4.40
C PHE A 138 2.87 -0.08 -4.68
N ASP A 139 2.85 0.77 -3.65
CA ASP A 139 2.75 2.23 -3.79
C ASP A 139 3.87 2.78 -4.67
N LEU A 140 5.12 2.39 -4.39
CA LEU A 140 6.29 2.74 -5.19
C LEU A 140 6.12 2.34 -6.66
N LEU A 141 5.68 1.11 -6.89
CA LEU A 141 5.52 0.55 -8.23
C LEU A 141 4.46 1.31 -9.04
N VAL A 142 3.30 1.53 -8.43
CA VAL A 142 2.16 2.17 -9.08
C VAL A 142 2.41 3.65 -9.34
N ALA A 143 2.94 4.37 -8.35
CA ALA A 143 3.28 5.77 -8.51
C ALA A 143 4.35 5.97 -9.60
N GLN A 144 5.42 5.16 -9.60
CA GLN A 144 6.42 5.24 -10.66
C GLN A 144 5.84 4.91 -12.04
N ALA A 145 4.98 3.89 -12.14
CA ALA A 145 4.36 3.51 -13.41
C ALA A 145 3.60 4.68 -14.05
N HIS A 146 2.85 5.42 -13.24
CA HIS A 146 2.15 6.63 -13.64
C HIS A 146 3.10 7.75 -14.07
N TRP A 147 4.10 8.08 -13.25
CA TRP A 147 5.05 9.15 -13.56
C TRP A 147 5.98 8.84 -14.74
N ASP A 148 6.19 7.55 -15.05
CA ASP A 148 6.88 7.14 -16.26
C ASP A 148 6.10 7.47 -17.55
N GLU A 149 4.79 7.76 -17.49
CA GLU A 149 3.99 8.20 -18.66
C GLU A 149 4.25 9.68 -19.01
N PHE A 150 4.57 10.49 -18.01
CA PHE A 150 4.92 11.90 -18.18
C PHE A 150 6.42 12.11 -18.45
N SER A 151 7.22 11.06 -18.26
CA SER A 151 8.65 11.07 -18.54
C SER A 151 8.92 11.06 -20.05
N SER A 152 9.88 11.88 -20.48
CA SER A 152 10.33 12.00 -21.87
C SER A 152 11.81 11.66 -21.99
N ASN A 153 12.42 11.94 -23.15
CA ASN A 153 13.88 11.83 -23.31
C ASN A 153 14.65 12.95 -22.61
N ASP A 154 13.97 14.06 -22.27
CA ASP A 154 14.60 15.28 -21.77
C ASP A 154 14.30 15.49 -20.28
N LEU A 155 13.24 14.85 -19.77
CA LEU A 155 12.79 14.93 -18.38
C LEU A 155 12.38 13.55 -17.89
N LYS A 156 12.91 13.12 -16.75
CA LYS A 156 12.49 11.89 -16.06
C LYS A 156 11.88 12.25 -14.72
N PHE A 157 10.78 11.57 -14.39
CA PHE A 157 10.20 11.61 -13.06
C PHE A 157 10.61 10.34 -12.32
N VAL A 158 11.10 10.50 -11.10
CA VAL A 158 11.51 9.41 -10.22
C VAL A 158 10.77 9.55 -8.91
N TYR A 159 9.85 8.62 -8.65
CA TYR A 159 9.19 8.49 -7.37
C TYR A 159 10.12 7.77 -6.41
N THR A 160 10.35 8.39 -5.26
CA THR A 160 11.31 7.91 -4.27
C THR A 160 10.69 7.87 -2.89
N GLN A 161 11.28 7.04 -2.04
CA GLN A 161 10.91 6.96 -0.64
C GLN A 161 12.16 6.90 0.22
N ASP A 162 12.21 7.80 1.21
CA ASP A 162 13.27 7.82 2.21
C ASP A 162 12.97 6.79 3.31
N PRO A 163 13.82 5.76 3.53
CA PRO A 163 13.59 4.76 4.57
C PRO A 163 13.75 5.31 5.99
N LYS A 164 14.30 6.52 6.14
CA LYS A 164 14.45 7.23 7.43
C LYS A 164 13.95 8.68 7.27
N PRO A 165 12.63 8.87 7.07
CA PRO A 165 12.09 10.20 6.89
C PRO A 165 12.35 11.06 8.14
N ARG A 166 12.43 12.38 7.92
CA ARG A 166 12.46 13.35 9.02
C ARG A 166 11.13 13.28 9.79
N PRO A 167 11.11 13.61 11.10
CA PRO A 167 9.86 13.72 11.83
C PRO A 167 8.86 14.64 11.12
N GLY A 168 7.60 14.19 11.00
CA GLY A 168 6.52 14.95 10.38
C GLY A 168 6.38 14.81 8.86
N ILE A 169 7.21 14.00 8.19
CA ILE A 169 7.03 13.65 6.77
C ILE A 169 6.99 12.13 6.58
N THR A 170 6.34 11.69 5.50
CA THR A 170 6.21 10.26 5.16
C THR A 170 7.42 9.70 4.39
N GLY A 171 8.32 10.58 3.92
CA GLY A 171 9.52 10.21 3.17
C GLY A 171 9.30 10.04 1.66
N GLU A 172 8.06 10.05 1.20
CA GLU A 172 7.69 9.95 -0.20
C GLU A 172 7.97 11.26 -0.95
N ARG A 173 8.59 11.18 -2.12
CA ARG A 173 8.96 12.36 -2.92
C ARG A 173 8.89 12.06 -4.41
N LEU A 174 8.48 13.06 -5.19
CA LEU A 174 8.68 13.04 -6.64
C LEU A 174 9.87 13.92 -7.01
N VAL A 175 10.82 13.31 -7.73
CA VAL A 175 12.02 13.98 -8.22
C VAL A 175 11.93 14.12 -9.73
N LYS A 176 12.15 15.33 -10.24
CA LYS A 176 12.37 15.62 -11.66
C LYS A 176 13.86 15.61 -11.95
N VAL A 177 14.24 14.91 -13.00
CA VAL A 177 15.62 14.83 -13.49
C VAL A 177 15.65 15.32 -14.92
N TYR A 178 16.31 16.46 -15.16
CA TYR A 178 16.46 17.04 -16.48
C TYR A 178 17.64 16.37 -17.18
N VAL A 179 17.36 15.49 -18.14
CA VAL A 179 18.35 14.62 -18.80
C VAL A 179 19.12 15.32 -19.91
N LYS A 180 18.51 16.33 -20.55
CA LYS A 180 19.19 17.19 -21.52
C LYS A 180 19.43 18.56 -20.90
N GLY A 181 20.68 18.83 -20.54
CA GLY A 181 21.08 20.06 -19.87
C GLY A 181 22.27 19.82 -18.95
N ASP A 182 22.23 20.44 -17.78
CA ASP A 182 23.22 20.32 -16.70
C ASP A 182 23.05 19.07 -15.82
N ASN A 183 22.15 18.14 -16.19
CA ASN A 183 21.71 17.03 -15.34
C ASN A 183 21.16 17.51 -13.97
N SER A 184 20.53 18.69 -13.94
CA SER A 184 19.91 19.19 -12.71
C SER A 184 18.82 18.27 -12.20
N ILE A 185 18.77 18.18 -10.88
CA ILE A 185 17.78 17.41 -10.12
C ILE A 185 16.94 18.43 -9.35
N GLU A 186 15.64 18.44 -9.61
CA GLU A 186 14.67 19.24 -8.89
C GLU A 186 13.75 18.32 -8.10
N VAL A 187 13.61 18.56 -6.79
CA VAL A 187 12.52 17.94 -6.03
C VAL A 187 11.26 18.69 -6.40
N ALA A 188 10.38 18.04 -7.15
CA ALA A 188 9.17 18.66 -7.66
C ALA A 188 8.17 18.95 -6.53
N TYR A 189 8.04 18.00 -5.60
CA TYR A 189 7.21 18.11 -4.39
C TYR A 189 7.43 16.91 -3.44
N GLU A 190 7.01 17.07 -2.19
CA GLU A 190 6.97 16.00 -1.18
C GLU A 190 5.56 15.35 -1.16
N GLY A 191 5.49 14.01 -1.20
CA GLY A 191 4.26 13.21 -1.28
C GLY A 191 3.88 12.77 -2.71
N PRO A 192 3.03 11.73 -2.88
CA PRO A 192 2.59 11.26 -4.20
C PRO A 192 1.64 12.20 -4.94
N ASN A 193 0.92 13.08 -4.22
CA ASN A 193 -0.04 14.10 -4.72
C ASN A 193 -0.74 13.74 -6.04
N LEU A 194 -1.32 12.54 -6.08
CA LEU A 194 -2.17 12.11 -7.18
C LEU A 194 -3.46 12.93 -7.14
N ASN A 195 -3.75 13.64 -8.22
CA ASN A 195 -5.00 14.37 -8.33
C ASN A 195 -6.14 13.42 -8.75
N VAL A 196 -7.35 13.97 -8.88
CA VAL A 196 -8.55 13.20 -9.27
C VAL A 196 -8.35 12.53 -10.64
N GLN A 197 -7.82 13.26 -11.63
CA GLN A 197 -7.56 12.72 -12.97
C GLN A 197 -6.52 11.58 -12.93
N ASP A 198 -5.48 11.72 -12.10
CA ASP A 198 -4.45 10.70 -11.92
C ASP A 198 -5.04 9.41 -11.34
N THR A 199 -6.01 9.53 -10.42
CA THR A 199 -6.74 8.39 -9.85
C THR A 199 -7.47 7.60 -10.93
N PHE A 200 -8.21 8.27 -11.82
CA PHE A 200 -8.87 7.61 -12.95
C PHE A 200 -7.86 6.97 -13.92
N ASN A 201 -6.74 7.65 -14.21
CA ASN A 201 -5.70 7.13 -15.08
C ASN A 201 -5.04 5.87 -14.51
N LEU A 202 -4.73 5.88 -13.21
CA LEU A 202 -4.22 4.71 -12.50
C LEU A 202 -5.21 3.54 -12.52
N ALA A 203 -6.49 3.79 -12.26
CA ALA A 203 -7.50 2.75 -12.32
C ALA A 203 -7.58 2.09 -13.71
N ARG A 204 -7.52 2.89 -14.80
CA ARG A 204 -7.49 2.38 -16.19
C ARG A 204 -6.23 1.58 -16.54
N MET A 205 -5.11 1.86 -15.88
CA MET A 205 -3.85 1.12 -16.08
C MET A 205 -3.97 -0.33 -15.57
N PHE A 206 -4.78 -0.56 -14.55
CA PHE A 206 -4.92 -1.86 -13.87
C PHE A 206 -6.24 -2.60 -14.15
N ASP A 207 -7.30 -1.89 -14.51
CA ASP A 207 -8.63 -2.49 -14.71
C ASP A 207 -9.08 -2.36 -16.18
N GLU A 208 -9.54 -3.48 -16.74
CA GLU A 208 -10.19 -3.51 -18.06
C GLU A 208 -11.67 -3.12 -17.97
N THR A 209 -12.19 -2.93 -16.75
CA THR A 209 -13.60 -2.65 -16.48
C THR A 209 -13.84 -1.15 -16.26
N PRO A 210 -14.77 -0.52 -16.99
CA PRO A 210 -15.22 0.85 -16.68
C PRO A 210 -15.75 0.96 -15.24
N ASN A 211 -15.62 2.14 -14.64
CA ASN A 211 -16.22 2.52 -13.34
C ASN A 211 -15.57 1.91 -12.07
N ALA A 212 -14.29 1.57 -12.12
CA ALA A 212 -13.53 1.18 -10.92
C ALA A 212 -13.39 2.30 -9.88
N VAL A 213 -13.51 3.56 -10.33
CA VAL A 213 -13.54 4.77 -9.52
C VAL A 213 -14.91 5.43 -9.70
N ILE A 214 -15.55 5.77 -8.59
CA ILE A 214 -16.83 6.47 -8.53
C ILE A 214 -16.59 7.80 -7.81
N ALA A 215 -16.97 8.89 -8.47
CA ALA A 215 -16.84 10.24 -7.94
C ALA A 215 -18.15 11.01 -8.11
N HIS A 216 -18.42 11.94 -7.21
CA HIS A 216 -19.55 12.85 -7.37
C HIS A 216 -19.25 13.87 -8.49
N SER A 217 -20.28 14.29 -9.23
CA SER A 217 -20.15 15.21 -10.37
C SER A 217 -19.41 16.50 -10.02
N SER A 218 -19.67 17.07 -8.84
CA SER A 218 -18.99 18.28 -8.36
C SER A 218 -17.47 18.14 -8.21
N VAL A 219 -16.94 16.92 -8.07
CA VAL A 219 -15.49 16.65 -7.92
C VAL A 219 -14.82 16.55 -9.29
N VAL A 220 -15.57 16.14 -10.30
CA VAL A 220 -15.08 15.87 -11.65
C VAL A 220 -15.70 16.78 -12.71
N ASP A 221 -16.35 17.88 -12.34
CA ASP A 221 -17.14 18.74 -13.25
C ASP A 221 -16.32 19.28 -14.44
N SER A 222 -15.02 19.49 -14.22
CA SER A 222 -14.06 19.90 -15.27
C SER A 222 -13.36 18.74 -15.99
N LEU A 223 -13.63 17.50 -15.58
CA LEU A 223 -13.03 16.29 -16.11
C LEU A 223 -14.07 15.51 -16.92
N GLN A 224 -13.66 14.91 -18.05
CA GLN A 224 -14.55 14.07 -18.85
C GLN A 224 -14.64 12.65 -18.26
N GLU A 225 -14.97 12.57 -16.97
CA GLU A 225 -14.97 11.33 -16.19
C GLU A 225 -16.40 10.92 -15.79
N PRO A 226 -16.70 9.62 -15.69
CA PRO A 226 -17.98 9.14 -15.17
C PRO A 226 -18.21 9.66 -13.75
N SER A 227 -19.44 10.10 -13.48
CA SER A 227 -19.82 10.62 -12.17
C SER A 227 -21.25 10.29 -11.80
N ILE A 228 -21.55 10.49 -10.52
CA ILE A 228 -22.87 10.32 -9.92
C ILE A 228 -23.35 11.63 -9.30
N THR A 229 -24.67 11.77 -9.13
CA THR A 229 -25.30 12.93 -8.49
C THR A 229 -26.13 12.61 -7.28
N ASP A 230 -26.54 11.35 -7.10
CA ASP A 230 -27.54 10.95 -6.10
C ASP A 230 -27.33 9.50 -5.63
N ALA A 231 -28.06 9.14 -4.56
CA ALA A 231 -27.93 7.86 -3.89
C ALA A 231 -28.36 6.66 -4.76
N ASP A 232 -29.35 6.84 -5.64
CA ASP A 232 -29.82 5.78 -6.55
C ASP A 232 -28.75 5.44 -7.59
N GLN A 233 -28.10 6.47 -8.16
CA GLN A 233 -26.95 6.31 -9.06
C GLN A 233 -25.76 5.68 -8.33
N LEU A 234 -25.47 6.09 -7.09
CA LEU A 234 -24.43 5.48 -6.26
C LEU A 234 -24.68 3.99 -6.05
N SER A 235 -25.89 3.62 -5.63
CA SER A 235 -26.29 2.23 -5.42
C SER A 235 -26.16 1.41 -6.70
N SER A 236 -26.63 1.95 -7.81
CA SER A 236 -26.55 1.33 -9.13
C SER A 236 -25.10 1.15 -9.61
N ALA A 237 -24.25 2.15 -9.38
CA ALA A 237 -22.83 2.10 -9.76
C ALA A 237 -22.06 1.07 -8.92
N ILE A 238 -22.26 1.06 -7.60
CA ILE A 238 -21.60 0.10 -6.70
C ILE A 238 -22.05 -1.32 -6.99
N SER A 239 -23.35 -1.57 -7.04
CA SER A 239 -23.89 -2.90 -7.33
C SER A 239 -23.54 -3.35 -8.74
N GLY A 240 -23.58 -2.43 -9.72
CA GLY A 240 -23.20 -2.71 -11.10
C GLY A 240 -21.74 -3.15 -11.22
N TYR A 241 -20.81 -2.40 -10.62
CA TYR A 241 -19.39 -2.76 -10.60
C TYR A 241 -19.15 -4.07 -9.81
N SER A 242 -19.75 -4.19 -8.63
CA SER A 242 -19.61 -5.39 -7.78
C SER A 242 -20.14 -6.65 -8.45
N ASN A 243 -21.27 -6.58 -9.15
CA ASN A 243 -21.83 -7.71 -9.89
C ASN A 243 -20.98 -8.06 -11.13
N ALA A 244 -20.46 -7.06 -11.84
CA ALA A 244 -19.65 -7.28 -13.04
C ALA A 244 -18.27 -7.89 -12.69
N THR A 245 -17.70 -7.50 -11.55
CA THR A 245 -16.29 -7.77 -11.25
C THR A 245 -16.08 -8.68 -10.04
N GLY A 246 -17.08 -8.80 -9.16
CA GLY A 246 -16.99 -9.42 -7.84
C GLY A 246 -16.28 -8.56 -6.78
N ARG A 247 -16.09 -7.25 -7.03
CA ARG A 247 -15.16 -6.35 -6.30
C ARG A 247 -15.87 -5.11 -5.74
N PRO A 248 -15.38 -4.52 -4.64
CA PRO A 248 -15.77 -3.17 -4.25
C PRO A 248 -15.16 -2.13 -5.21
N PRO A 249 -15.93 -1.15 -5.70
CA PRO A 249 -15.36 0.02 -6.36
C PRO A 249 -14.63 0.91 -5.36
N MET A 250 -13.79 1.80 -5.90
CA MET A 250 -13.18 2.90 -5.17
C MET A 250 -14.12 4.11 -5.23
N LEU A 251 -14.39 4.73 -4.08
CA LEU A 251 -15.11 6.01 -3.97
C LEU A 251 -14.13 7.12 -3.64
N LEU A 252 -14.32 8.28 -4.26
CA LEU A 252 -13.67 9.52 -3.86
C LEU A 252 -14.57 10.28 -2.88
N VAL A 253 -14.10 10.47 -1.65
CA VAL A 253 -14.83 11.03 -0.51
C VAL A 253 -14.00 12.10 0.19
N PHE A 254 -14.64 13.10 0.77
CA PHE A 254 -13.99 14.07 1.65
C PHE A 254 -13.87 13.48 3.05
N ALA A 255 -12.65 13.11 3.44
CA ALA A 255 -12.40 12.34 4.67
C ALA A 255 -12.93 13.03 5.95
N GLY A 256 -12.78 14.35 6.04
CA GLY A 256 -13.26 15.12 7.19
C GLY A 256 -14.79 15.21 7.31
N LEU A 257 -15.53 14.79 6.28
CA LEU A 257 -16.99 14.72 6.31
C LEU A 257 -17.51 13.33 6.70
N LEU A 258 -16.62 12.34 6.84
CA LEU A 258 -16.99 11.00 7.27
C LEU A 258 -17.03 10.89 8.81
N PRO A 259 -17.86 10.00 9.39
CA PRO A 259 -17.84 9.77 10.84
C PRO A 259 -16.47 9.27 11.30
N GLY A 260 -15.91 9.90 12.35
CA GLY A 260 -14.56 9.57 12.83
C GLY A 260 -13.42 10.25 12.05
N GLY A 261 -13.73 11.10 11.06
CA GLY A 261 -12.77 12.05 10.48
C GLY A 261 -12.08 12.87 11.57
N SER A 262 -10.74 12.93 11.55
CA SER A 262 -9.99 13.71 12.55
C SER A 262 -10.37 15.20 12.48
N GLY A 263 -10.54 15.85 13.62
CA GLY A 263 -10.77 17.30 13.71
C GLY A 263 -9.64 18.17 13.14
N SER A 264 -8.52 17.55 12.72
CA SER A 264 -7.40 18.22 12.02
C SER A 264 -7.56 18.32 10.50
N SER A 265 -8.42 17.50 9.87
CA SER A 265 -8.72 17.65 8.43
C SER A 265 -9.85 18.66 8.28
N ARG A 266 -9.65 19.73 7.50
CA ARG A 266 -10.63 20.82 7.34
C ARG A 266 -11.91 20.43 6.56
N GLY A 267 -12.22 19.13 6.43
CA GLY A 267 -13.35 18.67 5.60
C GLY A 267 -13.13 18.74 4.09
N TYR A 268 -11.97 19.23 3.63
CA TYR A 268 -11.67 19.41 2.20
C TYR A 268 -10.64 18.43 1.63
N ASP A 269 -10.08 17.55 2.47
CA ASP A 269 -9.08 16.56 2.03
C ASP A 269 -9.79 15.40 1.33
N LEU A 270 -9.53 15.24 0.03
CA LEU A 270 -10.08 14.16 -0.76
C LEU A 270 -9.34 12.84 -0.45
N HIS A 271 -10.10 11.77 -0.38
CA HIS A 271 -9.64 10.46 0.02
C HIS A 271 -10.29 9.37 -0.83
N ALA A 272 -9.57 8.28 -1.07
CA ALA A 272 -10.09 7.10 -1.75
C ALA A 272 -10.42 5.98 -0.76
N VAL A 273 -11.63 5.43 -0.83
CA VAL A 273 -12.07 4.30 0.00
C VAL A 273 -12.65 3.20 -0.87
N THR A 274 -12.52 1.94 -0.47
CA THR A 274 -13.31 0.87 -1.09
C THR A 274 -14.67 0.76 -0.42
N ALA A 275 -15.73 0.61 -1.21
CA ALA A 275 -17.10 0.54 -0.69
C ALA A 275 -17.80 -0.75 -1.08
N LEU A 276 -18.59 -1.29 -0.16
CA LEU A 276 -19.53 -2.37 -0.40
C LEU A 276 -20.95 -1.86 -0.13
N ASN A 277 -21.91 -2.37 -0.90
CA ASN A 277 -23.32 -2.14 -0.66
C ASN A 277 -23.98 -3.46 -0.24
N PHE A 278 -24.67 -3.45 0.90
CA PHE A 278 -25.56 -4.52 1.32
C PHE A 278 -26.93 -3.90 1.62
N ASP A 279 -27.93 -4.32 0.85
CA ASP A 279 -29.27 -3.75 0.84
C ASP A 279 -29.23 -2.23 0.57
N ASP A 280 -29.55 -1.40 1.57
CA ASP A 280 -29.55 0.07 1.50
C ASP A 280 -28.42 0.70 2.35
N THR A 281 -27.43 -0.10 2.74
CA THR A 281 -26.39 0.29 3.68
C THR A 281 -25.00 0.17 3.05
N TYR A 282 -24.24 1.25 3.14
CA TYR A 282 -22.87 1.30 2.64
C TYR A 282 -21.85 1.00 3.73
N PHE A 283 -20.92 0.11 3.38
CA PHE A 283 -19.80 -0.27 4.22
C PHE A 283 -18.54 0.26 3.56
N LEU A 284 -17.94 1.28 4.17
CA LEU A 284 -16.68 1.83 3.73
C LEU A 284 -15.54 1.10 4.43
N GLU A 285 -14.69 0.46 3.65
CA GLU A 285 -13.42 -0.05 4.12
C GLU A 285 -12.39 1.07 3.89
N SER A 286 -12.26 1.99 4.86
CA SER A 286 -11.17 2.96 4.93
C SER A 286 -10.20 2.50 6.00
N ARG A 287 -8.89 2.51 5.72
CA ARG A 287 -7.88 2.15 6.73
C ARG A 287 -6.77 3.16 6.89
N TRP A 288 -7.09 4.25 7.59
CA TRP A 288 -6.22 5.41 7.85
C TRP A 288 -5.10 5.16 8.85
N GLY A 289 -4.91 3.91 9.30
CA GLY A 289 -3.95 3.61 10.36
C GLY A 289 -4.42 4.09 11.74
N GLN A 290 -5.72 4.37 11.90
CA GLN A 290 -6.32 4.83 13.15
C GLN A 290 -7.54 3.98 13.54
N SER A 291 -7.86 3.94 14.83
CA SER A 291 -9.01 3.18 15.36
C SER A 291 -10.39 3.65 14.86
N VAL A 292 -10.45 4.76 14.10
CA VAL A 292 -11.67 5.35 13.51
C VAL A 292 -12.14 4.62 12.25
N ASP A 293 -11.34 3.73 11.67
CA ASP A 293 -11.70 2.91 10.50
C ASP A 293 -12.98 2.09 10.70
N LEU A 294 -13.26 1.69 11.95
CA LEU A 294 -14.47 0.96 12.33
C LEU A 294 -15.74 1.83 12.32
N ALA A 295 -15.61 3.15 12.41
CA ALA A 295 -16.70 4.11 12.50
C ALA A 295 -17.30 4.49 11.13
N LEU A 296 -16.84 3.87 10.03
CA LEU A 296 -17.27 4.23 8.66
C LEU A 296 -18.28 3.24 8.04
N ASN A 297 -18.61 2.17 8.76
CA ASN A 297 -19.49 1.10 8.29
C ASN A 297 -20.95 1.36 8.66
N GLY A 298 -21.86 1.43 7.69
CA GLY A 298 -23.29 1.60 8.01
C GLY A 298 -23.88 2.93 7.60
N LEU A 299 -23.33 3.58 6.58
CA LEU A 299 -23.80 4.87 6.08
C LEU A 299 -25.02 4.68 5.17
N SER A 300 -25.97 5.61 5.23
CA SER A 300 -27.01 5.75 4.20
C SER A 300 -26.43 6.32 2.91
N GLY A 301 -27.14 6.13 1.79
CA GLY A 301 -26.72 6.68 0.49
C GLY A 301 -26.61 8.20 0.50
N GLU A 302 -27.53 8.88 1.17
CA GLU A 302 -27.52 10.35 1.29
C GLU A 302 -26.34 10.87 2.10
N GLU A 303 -26.02 10.22 3.22
CA GLU A 303 -24.84 10.57 4.03
C GLU A 303 -23.55 10.40 3.22
N LEU A 304 -23.46 9.32 2.43
CA LEU A 304 -22.30 9.05 1.59
C LEU A 304 -22.20 10.03 0.41
N ILE A 305 -23.31 10.35 -0.27
CA ILE A 305 -23.33 11.38 -1.31
C ILE A 305 -22.89 12.73 -0.75
N SER A 306 -23.37 13.10 0.44
CA SER A 306 -22.96 14.34 1.10
C SER A 306 -21.45 14.37 1.35
N ALA A 307 -20.83 13.24 1.70
CA ALA A 307 -19.39 13.14 1.90
C ALA A 307 -18.60 13.07 0.58
N MET A 308 -19.22 12.72 -0.54
CA MET A 308 -18.59 12.71 -1.87
C MET A 308 -18.68 14.07 -2.58
N ARG A 309 -19.62 14.92 -2.19
CA ARG A 309 -19.86 16.23 -2.80
C ARG A 309 -18.83 17.26 -2.34
N LEU A 310 -18.39 18.11 -3.28
CA LEU A 310 -17.51 19.24 -2.98
C LEU A 310 -18.22 20.15 -1.96
N PRO A 311 -17.60 20.43 -0.79
CA PRO A 311 -18.28 21.23 0.22
C PRO A 311 -18.47 22.66 -0.30
N GLU A 312 -19.66 23.22 -0.11
CA GLU A 312 -19.95 24.61 -0.49
C GLU A 312 -19.09 25.55 0.36
N ARG A 313 -18.27 26.39 -0.28
CA ARG A 313 -17.55 27.47 0.42
C ARG A 313 -18.56 28.54 0.81
N THR A 314 -18.95 28.60 2.07
CA THR A 314 -19.69 29.77 2.58
C THR A 314 -18.78 30.98 2.53
N SER A 315 -19.30 32.11 2.01
CA SER A 315 -18.55 33.36 1.85
C SER A 315 -18.24 34.09 3.17
N GLU A 316 -18.69 33.54 4.29
CA GLU A 316 -18.44 34.06 5.63
C GLU A 316 -17.42 33.15 6.31
N GLY A 317 -16.19 33.66 6.45
CA GLY A 317 -15.16 33.22 7.41
C GLY A 317 -14.78 31.74 7.43
N ASP A 318 -13.51 31.45 7.13
CA ASP A 318 -12.79 30.21 7.44
C ASP A 318 -12.83 29.78 8.94
N GLU A 319 -13.70 30.36 9.78
CA GLU A 319 -13.74 30.19 11.23
C GLU A 319 -14.88 29.27 11.75
N ASP A 320 -15.97 29.04 11.01
CA ASP A 320 -17.15 28.32 11.56
C ASP A 320 -17.21 26.80 11.28
N TYR A 321 -16.34 26.26 10.42
CA TYR A 321 -16.16 24.81 10.30
C TYR A 321 -15.32 24.22 11.45
N HIS A 322 -14.83 25.05 12.38
CA HIS A 322 -13.94 24.65 13.45
C HIS A 322 -14.61 24.00 14.67
N ASP A 323 -15.93 24.15 14.86
CA ASP A 323 -16.60 23.72 16.11
C ASP A 323 -17.90 22.92 15.91
N SER A 324 -18.33 22.67 14.68
CA SER A 324 -19.43 21.73 14.45
C SER A 324 -18.87 20.32 14.32
N ALA A 325 -19.12 19.48 15.32
CA ALA A 325 -19.04 18.04 15.17
C ALA A 325 -19.69 17.64 13.83
N PRO A 326 -19.02 16.86 12.95
CA PRO A 326 -19.65 16.45 11.70
C PRO A 326 -21.02 15.86 12.03
N PRO A 327 -22.09 16.22 11.28
CA PRO A 327 -23.48 15.98 11.69
C PRO A 327 -23.86 14.51 11.91
N TYR A 328 -22.93 13.58 11.67
CA TYR A 328 -23.11 12.14 11.66
C TYR A 328 -22.14 11.39 12.58
N MET A 329 -21.61 11.99 13.66
CA MET A 329 -20.91 11.23 14.71
C MET A 329 -21.89 10.30 15.46
N ARG A 330 -22.25 9.18 14.86
CA ARG A 330 -22.82 8.02 15.56
C ARG A 330 -21.68 7.08 15.92
N THR A 331 -21.69 6.60 17.16
CA THR A 331 -20.89 5.43 17.52
C THR A 331 -21.47 4.25 16.76
N ILE A 332 -20.80 3.82 15.70
CA ILE A 332 -21.24 2.67 14.91
C ILE A 332 -21.15 1.44 15.80
N ASP A 333 -22.25 0.68 15.87
CA ASP A 333 -22.37 -0.49 16.72
C ASP A 333 -21.36 -1.57 16.26
N PRO A 334 -20.37 -1.94 17.10
CA PRO A 334 -19.39 -2.98 16.78
C PRO A 334 -20.03 -4.37 16.56
N ALA A 335 -21.33 -4.53 16.84
CA ALA A 335 -22.09 -5.73 16.51
C ALA A 335 -22.54 -5.81 15.04
N TYR A 336 -22.39 -4.74 14.23
CA TYR A 336 -22.66 -4.83 12.79
C TYR A 336 -21.69 -5.83 12.14
N PRO A 337 -22.20 -6.91 11.53
CA PRO A 337 -21.34 -7.89 10.91
C PRO A 337 -20.62 -7.22 9.74
N VAL A 338 -19.30 -7.07 9.84
CA VAL A 338 -18.46 -6.91 8.64
C VAL A 338 -18.87 -8.07 7.72
N PRO A 339 -19.21 -7.84 6.46
CA PRO A 339 -19.69 -8.87 5.55
C PRO A 339 -18.56 -9.84 5.16
N ARG A 340 -18.14 -10.64 6.15
CA ARG A 340 -17.08 -11.67 6.09
C ARG A 340 -17.59 -12.96 5.44
N TYR A 341 -18.91 -13.10 5.28
CA TYR A 341 -19.56 -14.41 5.06
C TYR A 341 -19.79 -14.80 3.60
N ALA A 342 -19.37 -14.02 2.60
CA ALA A 342 -19.52 -14.41 1.20
C ALA A 342 -18.39 -15.33 0.65
N ARG A 343 -17.29 -15.58 1.42
CA ARG A 343 -16.04 -16.14 0.84
C ARG A 343 -15.36 -17.28 1.62
N ALA A 344 -16.15 -18.11 2.32
CA ALA A 344 -15.65 -19.22 3.14
C ALA A 344 -14.67 -20.24 2.46
N PRO A 345 -14.79 -20.59 1.16
CA PRO A 345 -13.94 -21.66 0.58
C PRO A 345 -12.48 -21.27 0.33
N GLN A 346 -12.21 -20.01 -0.03
CA GLN A 346 -10.85 -19.53 -0.31
C GLN A 346 -10.06 -19.30 0.99
N ILE A 347 -10.74 -18.77 2.02
CA ILE A 347 -10.15 -18.50 3.34
C ILE A 347 -9.63 -19.80 3.98
N LEU A 348 -10.41 -20.89 3.95
CA LEU A 348 -10.01 -22.20 4.47
C LEU A 348 -8.80 -22.81 3.75
N ALA A 349 -8.71 -22.61 2.43
CA ALA A 349 -7.56 -23.09 1.65
C ALA A 349 -6.28 -22.32 2.00
N MET A 350 -6.39 -21.00 2.18
CA MET A 350 -5.25 -20.13 2.49
C MET A 350 -4.80 -20.23 3.95
N GLN A 351 -5.71 -20.51 4.87
CA GLN A 351 -5.39 -20.76 6.27
C GLN A 351 -4.59 -22.07 6.44
N LYS A 352 -4.90 -23.09 5.63
CA LYS A 352 -4.11 -24.32 5.56
C LYS A 352 -2.68 -24.09 5.03
N GLU A 353 -2.48 -23.09 4.18
CA GLU A 353 -1.14 -22.70 3.70
C GLU A 353 -0.37 -21.85 4.70
N HIS A 354 -1.04 -20.96 5.43
CA HIS A 354 -0.44 -20.28 6.58
C HIS A 354 0.17 -21.30 7.55
N ASP A 355 -0.54 -22.40 7.82
CA ASP A 355 -0.03 -23.49 8.66
C ASP A 355 1.14 -24.26 8.00
N GLN A 356 1.14 -24.42 6.67
CA GLN A 356 2.28 -25.01 5.96
C GLN A 356 3.52 -24.10 5.96
N ILE A 357 3.33 -22.79 5.81
CA ILE A 357 4.41 -21.79 5.88
C ILE A 357 5.00 -21.79 7.29
N ALA A 358 4.16 -21.75 8.33
CA ALA A 358 4.62 -21.89 9.72
C ALA A 358 5.41 -23.20 9.94
N GLY A 359 5.03 -24.29 9.26
CA GLY A 359 5.79 -25.54 9.25
C GLY A 359 7.16 -25.43 8.57
N LEU A 360 7.25 -24.75 7.43
CA LEU A 360 8.50 -24.46 6.73
C LEU A 360 9.40 -23.52 7.55
N GLU A 361 8.82 -22.54 8.24
CA GLU A 361 9.53 -21.64 9.15
C GLU A 361 10.16 -22.39 10.32
N LYS A 362 9.41 -23.30 10.96
CA LYS A 362 9.94 -24.13 12.04
C LYS A 362 11.13 -24.98 11.57
N ASN A 363 11.05 -25.50 10.35
CA ASN A 363 12.14 -26.26 9.75
C ASN A 363 13.36 -25.38 9.42
N ALA A 364 13.13 -24.17 8.89
CA ALA A 364 14.20 -23.21 8.59
C ALA A 364 14.89 -22.69 9.86
N GLN A 365 14.13 -22.37 10.92
CA GLN A 365 14.67 -21.93 12.22
C GLN A 365 15.44 -23.04 12.93
N SER A 366 15.11 -24.31 12.67
CA SER A 366 15.87 -25.44 13.21
C SER A 366 17.17 -25.75 12.45
N ASN A 367 17.44 -25.06 11.34
CA ASN A 367 18.64 -25.27 10.54
C ASN A 367 19.85 -24.54 11.17
N PRO A 368 20.93 -25.23 11.57
CA PRO A 368 22.10 -24.61 12.19
C PRO A 368 22.78 -23.55 11.32
N ALA A 369 22.73 -23.70 9.99
CA ALA A 369 23.29 -22.72 9.07
C ALA A 369 22.46 -21.41 9.07
N VAL A 370 21.14 -21.52 9.21
CA VAL A 370 20.23 -20.37 9.31
C VAL A 370 20.45 -19.65 10.63
N GLN A 371 20.55 -20.38 11.74
CA GLN A 371 20.81 -19.80 13.06
C GLN A 371 22.19 -19.09 13.13
N ALA A 372 23.23 -19.70 12.54
CA ALA A 372 24.55 -19.09 12.46
C ALA A 372 24.53 -17.80 11.63
N GLN A 373 23.73 -17.78 10.57
CA GLN A 373 23.56 -16.61 9.72
C GLN A 373 22.73 -15.51 10.40
N GLU A 374 21.67 -15.86 11.14
CA GLU A 374 20.87 -14.92 11.95
C GLU A 374 21.71 -14.26 13.04
N LYS A 375 22.51 -15.05 13.75
CA LYS A 375 23.42 -14.55 14.78
C LYS A 375 24.46 -13.59 14.21
N TYR A 376 25.01 -13.91 13.04
CA TYR A 376 25.93 -13.01 12.33
C TYR A 376 25.28 -11.66 11.99
N PHE A 377 24.04 -11.66 11.50
CA PHE A 377 23.34 -10.42 11.17
C PHE A 377 22.98 -9.60 12.40
N GLU A 378 22.61 -10.22 13.52
CA GLU A 378 22.42 -9.49 14.79
C GLU A 378 23.69 -8.80 15.28
N GLU A 379 24.82 -9.48 15.15
CA GLU A 379 26.11 -8.90 15.52
C GLU A 379 26.50 -7.77 14.56
N LEU A 380 26.18 -7.91 13.27
CA LEU A 380 26.46 -6.88 12.26
C LEU A 380 25.60 -5.63 12.47
N GLU A 381 24.30 -5.79 12.76
CA GLU A 381 23.38 -4.68 13.03
C GLU A 381 23.81 -3.88 14.29
N LYS A 382 24.21 -4.59 15.35
CA LYS A 382 24.79 -3.97 16.56
C LYS A 382 26.09 -3.24 16.25
N TRP A 383 26.91 -3.79 15.36
CA TRP A 383 28.16 -3.18 14.95
C TRP A 383 27.93 -1.91 14.12
N GLU A 384 27.00 -1.93 13.16
CA GLU A 384 26.64 -0.77 12.35
C GLU A 384 26.02 0.36 13.19
N ALA A 385 25.17 0.02 14.17
CA ALA A 385 24.61 0.99 15.10
C ALA A 385 25.71 1.71 15.91
N ARG A 386 26.69 0.95 16.44
CA ARG A 386 27.84 1.52 17.16
C ARG A 386 28.74 2.37 16.26
N ARG A 387 28.96 1.94 15.03
CA ARG A 387 29.72 2.70 14.04
C ARG A 387 29.05 4.03 13.72
N ALA A 388 27.73 4.00 13.50
CA ALA A 388 26.95 5.20 13.21
C ALA A 388 26.93 6.17 14.40
N GLU A 389 26.78 5.66 15.63
CA GLU A 389 26.88 6.45 16.86
C GLU A 389 28.27 7.08 17.01
N HIS A 390 29.34 6.31 16.79
CA HIS A 390 30.71 6.82 16.81
C HIS A 390 30.91 7.94 15.78
N GLN A 391 30.43 7.76 14.55
CA GLN A 391 30.56 8.75 13.50
C GLN A 391 29.74 10.02 13.79
N ALA A 392 28.60 9.89 14.48
CA ALA A 392 27.80 11.04 14.93
C ALA A 392 28.48 11.84 16.05
N ILE A 393 29.24 11.19 16.94
CA ILE A 393 29.92 11.83 18.08
C ILE A 393 31.27 12.43 17.66
N PHE A 394 32.05 11.69 16.87
CA PHE A 394 33.46 12.02 16.61
C PHE A 394 33.75 12.49 15.17
N GLY A 395 32.74 12.48 14.29
CA GLY A 395 32.93 12.83 12.88
C GLY A 395 33.89 11.86 12.15
N ASP A 396 34.44 12.31 11.02
CA ASP A 396 35.39 11.50 10.23
C ASP A 396 36.83 11.57 10.76
N ASP A 397 37.09 12.41 11.77
CA ASP A 397 38.43 12.69 12.30
C ASP A 397 38.99 11.54 13.17
N LEU A 398 38.11 10.67 13.70
CA LEU A 398 38.49 9.53 14.53
C LEU A 398 37.93 8.23 13.94
N PRO A 399 38.79 7.32 13.43
CA PRO A 399 38.33 6.09 12.79
C PRO A 399 37.68 5.15 13.81
N PHE A 400 36.57 4.53 13.42
CA PHE A 400 35.93 3.47 14.19
C PHE A 400 36.78 2.20 14.13
N THR A 401 37.37 1.80 15.26
CA THR A 401 38.37 0.71 15.32
C THR A 401 37.82 -0.67 15.67
N VAL A 402 36.51 -0.79 15.94
CA VAL A 402 35.89 -2.09 16.23
C VAL A 402 35.78 -2.87 14.91
N PRO A 403 36.37 -4.08 14.80
CA PRO A 403 36.26 -4.87 13.58
C PRO A 403 34.84 -5.38 13.36
N ALA A 404 34.41 -5.43 12.10
CA ALA A 404 33.11 -5.99 11.75
C ALA A 404 33.09 -7.50 12.07
N PRO A 405 31.93 -8.06 12.49
CA PRO A 405 31.79 -9.50 12.66
C PRO A 405 32.09 -10.21 11.34
N ALA A 406 32.63 -11.43 11.45
CA ALA A 406 33.00 -12.23 10.29
C ALA A 406 31.82 -13.12 9.84
N PRO A 407 31.55 -13.24 8.52
CA PRO A 407 30.48 -14.09 8.03
C PRO A 407 30.75 -15.57 8.35
N PRO A 408 29.72 -16.37 8.64
CA PRO A 408 29.88 -17.79 8.91
C PRO A 408 30.47 -18.51 7.68
N SER A 409 31.41 -19.43 7.90
CA SER A 409 32.10 -20.16 6.82
C SER A 409 31.12 -21.08 6.08
N THR A 410 31.04 -20.95 4.77
CA THR A 410 30.13 -21.73 3.91
C THR A 410 30.68 -23.11 3.48
N GLN A 411 31.75 -23.61 4.09
CA GLN A 411 32.27 -24.93 3.72
C GLN A 411 31.43 -26.04 4.33
N PRO A 412 30.84 -26.94 3.51
CA PRO A 412 30.21 -28.15 4.01
C PRO A 412 31.30 -29.09 4.54
N SER A 413 31.17 -29.51 5.80
CA SER A 413 31.91 -30.63 6.39
C SER A 413 31.35 -31.97 5.92
#